data_AF-A7L5V0-F1
#
_entry.id   AF-A7L5V0-F1
#
_cell.length_a   1.000
_cell.length_b   1.000
_cell.length_c   1.000
_cell.angle_alpha   90.00
_cell.angle_beta   90.00
_cell.angle_gamma   90.00
#
_symmetry.space_group_name_H-M   'P 1'
#
loop_
_entity.id
_entity.type
_entity.pdbx_description
1 polymer ?
#
loop_
_entity_poly.entity_id
_entity_poly.type
_entity_poly.pdbx_seq_one_letter_code
_entity_poly.pdbx_strand_id
1 'polypeptide(L)'
;MSDEERKKAEKTSKRDVTSSDYHNSIMDDNDLDKKGPYIPSYMDQNTPEPCVVCGDKATGYHYRCMTCEGCKGFFRRTVQKDLKYSCKYAGDCVVDKTTRNQCQECRFKKCVRVGMATDLVLDEQKRVAKRKLIEENRERRRSEEIRKISRLRADCVFTERDGYIVDHVTTSWLQTCPKKVNRYYLNGATKPGMPEAPRPPVVQNGVVREADSSGGMEDDMVDQDIFGHLAEVITPAIIKVVEFAKQIPGFTKLVPDDQVALLKNCCFEVMCLRAASRFDKQRRTITMFGGLTVTKEQVSLGGLGRLAEPLFEFAEGLSQLHLDDTEVALLAALLVVADRPGVQDQESIDRLQDIILTAYKNYITRQRPHQPVLWGKILMKVTDLRALSVAHAEQVKLVKMECTSDIPPLFLEMFESSSPLFMKSE
;
A
#
# COMPACT_ATOMS: atom_id res chain seq x y z
N MET A 1 -32.27 -52.99 41.28
CA MET A 1 -31.92 -52.05 40.21
C MET A 1 -32.89 -52.29 39.07
N SER A 2 -33.78 -51.35 38.84
CA SER A 2 -34.92 -51.46 37.92
C SER A 2 -34.48 -51.27 36.47
N ASP A 3 -35.25 -51.80 35.52
CA ASP A 3 -35.00 -51.70 34.07
C ASP A 3 -34.91 -50.25 33.52
N GLU A 4 -35.22 -49.24 34.34
CA GLU A 4 -34.96 -47.84 34.03
C GLU A 4 -33.50 -47.41 34.21
N GLU A 5 -32.73 -48.07 35.08
CA GLU A 5 -31.31 -47.73 35.30
C GLU A 5 -30.41 -48.27 34.18
N ARG A 6 -30.83 -49.35 33.52
CA ARG A 6 -30.10 -49.94 32.38
C ARG A 6 -30.25 -49.12 31.09
N LYS A 7 -31.42 -48.52 30.86
CA LYS A 7 -31.69 -47.64 29.70
C LYS A 7 -31.02 -46.26 29.78
N LYS A 8 -30.58 -45.84 30.98
CA LYS A 8 -29.85 -44.59 31.18
C LYS A 8 -28.35 -44.74 30.88
N ALA A 9 -27.79 -45.95 30.98
CA ALA A 9 -26.38 -46.23 30.70
C ALA A 9 -26.06 -46.42 29.21
N GLU A 10 -27.06 -46.76 28.37
CA GLU A 10 -26.88 -46.98 26.92
C GLU A 10 -27.09 -45.71 26.07
N LYS A 11 -27.52 -44.59 26.67
CA LYS A 11 -27.80 -43.32 25.97
C LYS A 11 -26.68 -42.27 26.04
N THR A 12 -25.54 -42.60 26.66
CA THR A 12 -24.35 -41.73 26.79
C THR A 12 -23.18 -42.11 25.88
N SER A 13 -23.35 -43.07 24.96
CA SER A 13 -22.34 -43.43 23.97
C SER A 13 -22.96 -43.46 22.58
N LYS A 14 -22.91 -42.31 21.90
CA LYS A 14 -23.14 -42.02 20.46
C LYS A 14 -23.79 -40.64 20.32
N ARG A 15 -22.95 -39.60 20.36
CA ARG A 15 -23.18 -38.41 19.53
C ARG A 15 -22.03 -38.35 18.56
N ASP A 16 -22.35 -38.66 17.33
CA ASP A 16 -21.50 -38.46 16.17
C ASP A 16 -21.09 -36.99 16.11
N VAL A 17 -19.78 -36.74 16.08
CA VAL A 17 -19.24 -35.40 15.85
C VAL A 17 -19.39 -35.10 14.36
N THR A 18 -20.49 -34.44 14.02
CA THR A 18 -20.71 -33.87 12.69
C THR A 18 -19.76 -32.67 12.48
N SER A 19 -19.30 -32.53 11.23
CA SER A 19 -18.25 -31.64 10.73
C SER A 19 -18.54 -30.12 10.75
N SER A 20 -19.24 -29.55 11.76
CA SER A 20 -19.75 -28.17 11.65
C SER A 20 -19.13 -27.07 12.53
N ASP A 21 -18.18 -27.33 13.43
CA ASP A 21 -17.77 -26.29 14.41
C ASP A 21 -16.32 -25.79 14.25
N TYR A 22 -15.76 -25.86 13.03
CA TYR A 22 -14.58 -25.07 12.67
C TYR A 22 -15.04 -23.71 12.16
N HIS A 23 -15.29 -22.77 13.08
CA HIS A 23 -15.48 -21.38 12.71
C HIS A 23 -14.14 -20.82 12.20
N ASN A 24 -14.08 -20.67 10.89
CA ASN A 24 -12.94 -20.24 10.10
C ASN A 24 -12.82 -18.72 10.21
N SER A 25 -12.01 -18.22 11.14
CA SER A 25 -11.57 -16.83 11.09
C SER A 25 -10.40 -16.74 10.12
N ILE A 26 -10.71 -16.31 8.90
CA ILE A 26 -9.73 -15.84 7.91
C ILE A 26 -9.00 -14.66 8.55
N MET A 27 -7.69 -14.80 8.77
CA MET A 27 -6.82 -13.68 9.13
C MET A 27 -5.77 -13.55 8.04
N ASP A 28 -5.73 -12.36 7.42
CA ASP A 28 -4.77 -11.97 6.40
C ASP A 28 -3.33 -12.00 6.93
N ASP A 29 -2.40 -12.49 6.11
CA ASP A 29 -0.95 -12.58 6.41
C ASP A 29 -0.25 -11.20 6.53
N ASN A 30 -0.97 -10.09 6.32
CA ASN A 30 -0.42 -8.72 6.39
C ASN A 30 -0.44 -8.07 7.78
N ASP A 31 -0.89 -8.78 8.82
CA ASP A 31 -1.11 -8.19 10.15
C ASP A 31 -0.14 -8.69 11.24
N LEU A 32 0.93 -9.40 10.84
CA LEU A 32 1.89 -10.00 11.78
C LEU A 32 2.92 -9.02 12.37
N ASP A 33 3.09 -7.83 11.78
CA ASP A 33 4.09 -6.84 12.24
C ASP A 33 3.51 -5.74 13.16
N LYS A 34 2.19 -5.73 13.44
CA LYS A 34 1.55 -4.67 14.25
C LYS A 34 0.89 -5.12 15.56
N LYS A 35 0.89 -6.41 15.89
CA LYS A 35 0.32 -6.90 17.15
C LYS A 35 1.44 -7.37 18.05
N GLY A 36 1.51 -6.75 19.24
CA GLY A 36 2.36 -7.22 20.33
C GLY A 36 2.17 -8.72 20.60
N PRO A 37 3.08 -9.35 21.36
CA PRO A 37 3.07 -10.80 21.57
C PRO A 37 1.69 -11.30 21.99
N TYR A 38 1.19 -12.34 21.32
CA TYR A 38 -0.12 -12.94 21.62
C TYR A 38 -0.23 -13.29 23.11
N ILE A 39 -1.17 -12.62 23.80
CA ILE A 39 -1.50 -12.89 25.21
C ILE A 39 -2.80 -13.69 25.21
N PRO A 40 -2.80 -14.94 25.70
CA PRO A 40 -4.02 -15.71 25.82
C PRO A 40 -5.07 -14.99 26.69
N SER A 41 -6.35 -15.05 26.30
CA SER A 41 -7.45 -14.33 26.95
C SER A 41 -7.67 -14.68 28.43
N TYR A 42 -7.12 -15.80 28.90
CA TYR A 42 -7.18 -16.22 30.30
C TYR A 42 -6.04 -15.65 31.16
N MET A 43 -5.16 -14.82 30.62
CA MET A 43 -4.07 -14.17 31.34
C MET A 43 -4.39 -12.71 31.64
N ASP A 44 -4.17 -12.29 32.90
CA ASP A 44 -4.19 -10.87 33.28
C ASP A 44 -2.82 -10.22 33.00
N GLN A 45 -2.83 -9.09 32.29
CA GLN A 45 -1.64 -8.32 31.93
C GLN A 45 -1.01 -7.60 33.14
N ASN A 46 -1.81 -7.29 34.15
CA ASN A 46 -1.40 -6.50 35.31
C ASN A 46 -0.82 -7.37 36.45
N THR A 47 -1.24 -8.64 36.54
CA THR A 47 -0.77 -9.59 37.56
C THR A 47 -0.55 -10.98 36.96
N PRO A 48 0.59 -11.20 36.28
CA PRO A 48 0.89 -12.51 35.69
C PRO A 48 1.12 -13.54 36.80
N GLU A 49 0.40 -14.65 36.72
CA GLU A 49 0.55 -15.74 37.70
C GLU A 49 2.00 -16.27 37.77
N PRO A 50 2.46 -16.70 38.95
CA PRO A 50 3.80 -17.25 39.11
C PRO A 50 3.91 -18.64 38.49
N CYS A 51 5.03 -18.91 37.83
CA CYS A 51 5.40 -20.23 37.33
C CYS A 51 5.43 -21.24 38.49
N VAL A 52 4.61 -22.28 38.42
CA VAL A 52 4.50 -23.30 39.49
C VAL A 52 5.80 -24.07 39.76
N VAL A 53 6.76 -24.02 38.84
CA VAL A 53 8.07 -24.69 38.98
C VAL A 53 9.10 -23.81 39.69
N CYS A 54 9.24 -22.53 39.32
CA CYS A 54 10.35 -21.71 39.79
C CYS A 54 9.95 -20.30 40.29
N GLY A 55 8.66 -19.99 40.33
CA GLY A 55 8.14 -18.69 40.80
C GLY A 55 8.43 -17.49 39.86
N ASP A 56 9.04 -17.71 38.70
CA ASP A 56 9.24 -16.67 37.68
C ASP A 56 7.92 -16.32 36.98
N LYS A 57 7.85 -15.21 36.25
CA LYS A 57 6.63 -14.77 35.54
C LYS A 57 6.18 -15.84 34.53
N ALA A 58 4.95 -16.38 34.69
CA ALA A 58 4.41 -17.35 33.74
C ALA A 58 4.02 -16.66 32.41
N THR A 59 4.05 -17.42 31.32
CA THR A 59 3.66 -16.95 29.97
C THR A 59 2.46 -17.69 29.40
N GLY A 60 1.98 -18.72 30.09
CA GLY A 60 1.05 -19.68 29.50
C GLY A 60 0.82 -20.90 30.37
N TYR A 61 -0.28 -21.61 30.08
CA TYR A 61 -0.31 -23.04 30.32
C TYR A 61 0.61 -23.73 29.31
N HIS A 62 1.68 -24.36 29.79
CA HIS A 62 2.53 -25.21 28.99
C HIS A 62 2.51 -26.61 29.57
N TYR A 63 2.19 -27.60 28.74
CA TYR A 63 2.09 -28.99 29.17
C TYR A 63 1.15 -29.16 30.38
N ARG A 64 0.00 -28.46 30.37
CA ARG A 64 -1.04 -28.39 31.42
C ARG A 64 -0.73 -27.56 32.67
N CYS A 65 0.43 -26.93 32.77
CA CYS A 65 0.80 -26.14 33.96
C CYS A 65 1.13 -24.68 33.64
N MET A 66 0.74 -23.76 34.51
CA MET A 66 1.14 -22.34 34.47
C MET A 66 2.64 -22.20 34.69
N THR A 67 3.39 -21.96 33.62
CA THR A 67 4.86 -21.96 33.67
C THR A 67 5.47 -20.83 32.84
N CYS A 68 6.72 -20.48 33.16
CA CYS A 68 7.52 -19.56 32.35
C CYS A 68 8.14 -20.27 31.13
N GLU A 69 8.57 -19.50 30.12
CA GLU A 69 9.27 -20.04 28.94
C GLU A 69 10.54 -20.83 29.30
N GLY A 70 11.23 -20.46 30.39
CA GLY A 70 12.41 -21.18 30.86
C GLY A 70 12.12 -22.62 31.29
N CYS A 71 11.05 -22.84 32.05
CA CYS A 71 10.64 -24.17 32.52
C CYS A 71 9.96 -24.99 31.42
N LYS A 72 9.16 -24.35 30.56
CA LYS A 72 8.62 -24.96 29.33
C LYS A 72 9.74 -25.50 28.44
N GLY A 73 10.72 -24.67 28.11
CA GLY A 73 11.84 -25.05 27.25
C GLY A 73 12.72 -26.14 27.86
N PHE A 74 12.96 -26.06 29.18
CA PHE A 74 13.68 -27.09 29.91
C PHE A 74 12.95 -28.44 29.86
N PHE A 75 11.68 -28.48 30.29
CA PHE A 75 10.86 -29.69 30.31
C PHE A 75 10.79 -30.34 28.92
N ARG A 76 10.52 -29.55 27.87
CA ARG A 76 10.50 -30.02 26.49
C ARG A 76 11.81 -30.69 26.09
N ARG A 77 12.97 -30.06 26.34
CA ARG A 77 14.27 -30.60 25.95
C ARG A 77 14.63 -31.87 26.71
N THR A 78 14.30 -31.93 28.00
CA THR A 78 14.55 -33.10 28.84
C THR A 78 13.75 -34.30 28.34
N VAL A 79 12.46 -34.14 28.09
CA VAL A 79 11.59 -35.22 27.61
C VAL A 79 11.94 -35.64 26.17
N GLN A 80 12.18 -34.69 25.26
CA GLN A 80 12.48 -35.00 23.85
C GLN A 80 13.77 -35.77 23.65
N LYS A 81 14.80 -35.46 24.45
CA LYS A 81 16.12 -36.08 24.34
C LYS A 81 16.34 -37.20 25.36
N ASP A 82 15.30 -37.58 26.10
CA ASP A 82 15.36 -38.54 27.22
C ASP A 82 16.57 -38.27 28.15
N LEU A 83 16.76 -37.02 28.55
CA LEU A 83 17.94 -36.62 29.33
C LEU A 83 17.79 -37.09 30.79
N LYS A 84 18.79 -37.85 31.24
CA LYS A 84 18.89 -38.31 32.63
C LYS A 84 19.86 -37.40 33.39
N TYR A 85 19.43 -36.95 34.56
CA TYR A 85 20.21 -36.08 35.43
C TYR A 85 20.41 -36.75 36.78
N SER A 86 21.53 -36.44 37.44
CA SER A 86 21.83 -36.87 38.80
C SER A 86 22.13 -35.65 39.67
N CYS A 87 21.48 -35.56 40.83
CA CYS A 87 21.75 -34.56 41.84
C CYS A 87 23.09 -34.86 42.50
N LYS A 88 23.83 -33.80 42.82
CA LYS A 88 25.10 -33.88 43.56
C LYS A 88 24.92 -33.74 45.08
N TYR A 89 23.67 -33.57 45.54
CA TYR A 89 23.27 -33.34 46.93
C TYR A 89 22.24 -34.40 47.34
N ALA A 90 21.30 -34.08 48.24
CA ALA A 90 20.29 -35.00 48.77
C ALA A 90 19.04 -35.19 47.87
N GLY A 91 19.02 -34.62 46.66
CA GLY A 91 17.89 -34.77 45.73
C GLY A 91 16.67 -33.90 46.04
N ASP A 92 16.83 -32.89 46.90
CA ASP A 92 15.80 -32.00 47.45
C ASP A 92 16.12 -30.51 47.23
N CYS A 93 17.00 -30.18 46.28
CA CYS A 93 17.42 -28.79 46.02
C CYS A 93 16.22 -27.87 45.76
N VAL A 94 16.24 -26.68 46.37
CA VAL A 94 15.26 -25.62 46.13
C VAL A 94 15.35 -25.15 44.68
N VAL A 95 14.18 -24.96 44.06
CA VAL A 95 14.05 -24.52 42.66
C VAL A 95 13.22 -23.23 42.64
N ASP A 96 13.90 -22.11 42.50
CA ASP A 96 13.34 -20.77 42.34
C ASP A 96 13.93 -20.08 41.10
N LYS A 97 13.63 -18.80 40.87
CA LYS A 97 14.08 -18.04 39.71
C LYS A 97 15.60 -17.98 39.58
N THR A 98 16.34 -17.88 40.68
CA THR A 98 17.80 -17.74 40.69
C THR A 98 18.48 -19.11 40.73
N THR A 99 17.93 -20.07 41.47
CA THR A 99 18.55 -21.39 41.72
C THR A 99 18.14 -22.49 40.73
N ARG A 100 17.12 -22.26 39.87
CA ARG A 100 16.60 -23.28 38.93
C ARG A 100 17.63 -23.92 37.98
N ASN A 101 18.82 -23.36 37.82
CA ASN A 101 19.87 -23.94 36.97
C ASN A 101 20.92 -24.75 37.75
N GLN A 102 20.90 -24.72 39.09
CA GLN A 102 21.91 -25.37 39.95
C GLN A 102 21.78 -26.89 39.98
N CYS A 103 20.54 -27.42 39.91
CA CYS A 103 20.29 -28.85 39.86
C CYS A 103 19.19 -29.20 38.85
N GLN A 104 19.60 -29.81 37.73
CA GLN A 104 18.67 -30.21 36.67
C GLN A 104 17.75 -31.36 37.09
N GLU A 105 18.25 -32.31 37.92
CA GLU A 105 17.44 -33.42 38.42
C GLU A 105 16.29 -32.90 39.30
N CYS A 106 16.58 -32.07 40.30
CA CYS A 106 15.56 -31.51 41.19
C CYS A 106 14.57 -30.62 40.45
N ARG A 107 15.03 -29.86 39.44
CA ARG A 107 14.17 -29.08 38.57
C ARG A 107 13.22 -29.96 37.76
N PHE A 108 13.71 -31.03 37.13
CA PHE A 108 12.88 -31.93 36.34
C PHE A 108 11.89 -32.71 37.21
N LYS A 109 12.34 -33.24 38.35
CA LYS A 109 11.45 -33.85 39.36
C LYS A 109 10.35 -32.88 39.79
N LYS A 110 10.67 -31.60 39.99
CA LYS A 110 9.66 -30.58 40.30
C LYS A 110 8.69 -30.36 39.14
N CYS A 111 9.14 -30.29 37.89
CA CYS A 111 8.24 -30.19 36.71
C CYS A 111 7.22 -31.34 36.66
N VAL A 112 7.68 -32.59 36.86
CA VAL A 112 6.79 -33.76 36.86
C VAL A 112 5.84 -33.74 38.06
N ARG A 113 6.35 -33.42 39.26
CA ARG A 113 5.56 -33.35 40.50
C ARG A 113 4.45 -32.30 40.46
N VAL A 114 4.65 -31.16 39.79
CA VAL A 114 3.59 -30.15 39.60
C VAL A 114 2.60 -30.51 38.48
N GLY A 115 2.78 -31.64 37.81
CA GLY A 115 1.85 -32.18 36.81
C GLY A 115 2.16 -31.81 35.35
N MET A 116 3.38 -31.38 35.01
CA MET A 116 3.72 -31.14 33.61
C MET A 116 3.65 -32.47 32.82
N ALA A 117 2.82 -32.49 31.78
CA ALA A 117 2.46 -33.71 31.06
C ALA A 117 3.50 -34.05 29.98
N THR A 118 4.20 -35.18 30.14
CA THR A 118 5.28 -35.63 29.24
C THR A 118 4.76 -36.13 27.89
N ASP A 119 3.55 -36.69 27.87
CA ASP A 119 2.84 -37.19 26.69
C ASP A 119 2.47 -36.09 25.68
N LEU A 120 2.33 -34.85 26.14
CA LEU A 120 2.10 -33.68 25.29
C LEU A 120 3.38 -33.17 24.59
N VAL A 121 4.55 -33.71 24.95
CA VAL A 121 5.79 -33.41 24.26
C VAL A 121 5.87 -34.28 23.00
N LEU A 122 5.79 -33.63 21.83
CA LEU A 122 5.87 -34.31 20.54
C LEU A 122 7.21 -35.05 20.39
N ASP A 123 7.12 -36.34 20.10
CA ASP A 123 8.23 -37.19 19.65
C ASP A 123 8.73 -36.77 18.25
N GLU A 124 9.89 -37.30 17.84
CA GLU A 124 10.52 -36.89 16.57
C GLU A 124 9.64 -37.23 15.36
N GLN A 125 8.94 -38.38 15.39
CA GLN A 125 8.03 -38.79 14.31
C GLN A 125 6.88 -37.79 14.13
N LYS A 126 6.18 -37.43 15.22
CA LYS A 126 5.10 -36.44 15.20
C LYS A 126 5.59 -35.04 14.83
N ARG A 127 6.83 -34.68 15.19
CA ARG A 127 7.43 -33.39 14.80
C ARG A 127 7.69 -33.31 13.31
N VAL A 128 8.28 -34.36 12.74
CA VAL A 128 8.52 -34.45 11.29
C VAL A 128 7.18 -34.44 10.55
N ALA A 129 6.20 -35.22 11.01
CA ALA A 129 4.85 -35.23 10.43
C ALA A 129 4.18 -33.85 10.48
N LYS A 130 4.24 -33.14 11.61
CA LYS A 130 3.70 -31.77 11.73
C LYS A 130 4.40 -30.79 10.80
N ARG A 131 5.73 -30.86 10.67
CA ARG A 131 6.48 -30.01 9.73
C ARG A 131 6.10 -30.29 8.29
N LYS A 132 6.00 -31.56 7.91
CA LYS A 132 5.56 -31.98 6.58
C LYS A 132 4.16 -31.47 6.27
N LEU A 133 3.22 -31.62 7.21
CA LEU A 133 1.85 -31.11 7.08
C LEU A 133 1.78 -29.60 6.94
N ILE A 134 2.64 -28.85 7.64
CA ILE A 134 2.71 -27.39 7.51
C ILE A 134 3.20 -27.00 6.12
N GLU A 135 4.25 -27.68 5.63
CA GLU A 135 4.79 -27.42 4.30
C GLU A 135 3.79 -27.78 3.20
N GLU A 136 3.21 -28.98 3.26
CA GLU A 136 2.15 -29.44 2.33
C GLU A 136 0.95 -28.47 2.33
N ASN A 137 0.54 -27.93 3.48
CA ASN A 137 -0.54 -26.94 3.55
C ASN A 137 -0.15 -25.59 2.95
N ARG A 138 1.11 -25.13 3.11
CA ARG A 138 1.61 -23.91 2.49
C ARG A 138 1.67 -24.05 0.97
N GLU A 139 2.17 -25.18 0.49
CA GLU A 139 2.19 -25.51 -0.95
C GLU A 139 0.77 -25.60 -1.54
N ARG A 140 -0.16 -26.22 -0.80
CA ARG A 140 -1.57 -26.32 -1.22
C ARG A 140 -2.22 -24.95 -1.32
N ARG A 141 -2.07 -24.08 -0.31
CA ARG A 141 -2.59 -22.69 -0.35
C ARG A 141 -2.04 -21.92 -1.54
N ARG A 142 -0.72 -22.00 -1.77
CA ARG A 142 -0.06 -21.36 -2.91
C ARG A 142 -0.62 -21.88 -4.24
N SER A 143 -0.82 -23.20 -4.36
CA SER A 143 -1.37 -23.83 -5.56
C SER A 143 -2.84 -23.48 -5.80
N GLU A 144 -3.66 -23.44 -4.75
CA GLU A 144 -5.06 -23.01 -4.80
C GLU A 144 -5.19 -21.55 -5.23
N GLU A 145 -4.32 -20.67 -4.74
CA GLU A 145 -4.25 -19.26 -5.10
C GLU A 145 -3.88 -19.08 -6.59
N ILE A 146 -2.84 -19.77 -7.07
CA ILE A 146 -2.47 -19.80 -8.49
C ILE A 146 -3.64 -20.29 -9.36
N ARG A 147 -4.36 -21.33 -8.93
CA ARG A 147 -5.50 -21.89 -9.66
C ARG A 147 -6.72 -20.97 -9.66
N LYS A 148 -6.93 -20.19 -8.60
CA LYS A 148 -7.96 -19.14 -8.52
C LYS A 148 -7.65 -17.99 -9.47
N ILE A 149 -6.40 -17.52 -9.48
CA ILE A 149 -5.92 -16.51 -10.43
C ILE A 149 -6.09 -16.99 -11.87
N SER A 150 -5.70 -18.24 -12.17
CA SER A 150 -5.84 -18.82 -13.52
C SER A 150 -7.30 -18.87 -13.99
N ARG A 151 -8.25 -19.21 -13.10
CA ARG A 151 -9.69 -19.16 -13.41
C ARG A 151 -10.17 -17.74 -13.71
N LEU A 152 -9.77 -16.74 -12.91
CA LEU A 152 -10.08 -15.34 -13.19
C LEU A 152 -9.53 -14.85 -14.54
N ARG A 153 -8.45 -15.46 -15.05
CA ARG A 153 -7.93 -15.17 -16.40
C ARG A 153 -8.72 -15.83 -17.51
N ALA A 154 -9.27 -17.02 -17.27
CA ALA A 154 -10.11 -17.70 -18.24
C ALA A 154 -11.40 -16.91 -18.53
N ASP A 155 -11.89 -16.16 -17.53
CA ASP A 155 -13.06 -15.27 -17.67
C ASP A 155 -12.71 -13.94 -18.37
N CYS A 156 -11.42 -13.58 -18.47
CA CYS A 156 -10.91 -12.34 -19.07
C CYS A 156 -10.58 -12.56 -20.56
N VAL A 157 -11.61 -12.66 -21.41
CA VAL A 157 -11.41 -12.80 -22.87
C VAL A 157 -11.07 -11.44 -23.47
N PHE A 158 -9.84 -11.28 -23.97
CA PHE A 158 -9.45 -10.09 -24.72
C PHE A 158 -10.10 -10.11 -26.10
N THR A 159 -10.99 -9.16 -26.36
CA THR A 159 -11.82 -9.08 -27.57
C THR A 159 -11.19 -8.18 -28.65
N GLU A 160 -11.69 -8.24 -29.88
CA GLU A 160 -11.31 -7.29 -30.94
C GLU A 160 -11.64 -5.84 -30.56
N ARG A 161 -12.74 -5.63 -29.84
CA ARG A 161 -13.13 -4.31 -29.32
C ARG A 161 -12.12 -3.78 -28.31
N ASP A 162 -11.61 -4.64 -27.42
CA ASP A 162 -10.54 -4.26 -26.48
C ASP A 162 -9.29 -3.83 -27.25
N GLY A 163 -8.93 -4.58 -28.30
CA GLY A 163 -7.82 -4.24 -29.20
C GLY A 163 -7.98 -2.85 -29.83
N TYR A 164 -9.16 -2.54 -30.37
CA TYR A 164 -9.46 -1.24 -30.96
C TYR A 164 -9.30 -0.09 -29.95
N ILE A 165 -9.84 -0.23 -28.74
CA ILE A 165 -9.75 0.78 -27.68
C ILE A 165 -8.30 1.00 -27.28
N VAL A 166 -7.58 -0.09 -26.99
CA VAL A 166 -6.17 -0.05 -26.58
C VAL A 166 -5.32 0.66 -27.63
N ASP A 167 -5.46 0.29 -28.89
CA ASP A 167 -4.67 0.87 -29.99
C ASP A 167 -4.96 2.37 -30.18
N HIS A 168 -6.25 2.76 -30.19
CA HIS A 168 -6.64 4.16 -30.33
C HIS A 168 -6.13 5.01 -29.16
N VAL A 169 -6.39 4.58 -27.92
CA VAL A 169 -5.95 5.32 -26.73
C VAL A 169 -4.42 5.45 -26.69
N THR A 170 -3.70 4.38 -27.03
CA THR A 170 -2.23 4.40 -27.05
C THR A 170 -1.70 5.35 -28.13
N THR A 171 -2.26 5.28 -29.33
CA THR A 171 -1.87 6.15 -30.44
C THR A 171 -2.11 7.62 -30.11
N SER A 172 -3.29 7.94 -29.58
CA SER A 172 -3.65 9.29 -29.13
C SER A 172 -2.74 9.80 -28.03
N TRP A 173 -2.37 8.94 -27.08
CA TRP A 173 -1.43 9.29 -26.03
C TRP A 173 -0.06 9.63 -26.60
N LEU A 174 0.50 8.79 -27.49
CA LEU A 174 1.82 9.02 -28.06
C LEU A 174 1.89 10.30 -28.91
N GLN A 175 0.79 10.67 -29.57
CA GLN A 175 0.69 11.93 -30.33
C GLN A 175 0.62 13.17 -29.44
N THR A 176 -0.07 13.09 -28.30
CA THR A 176 -0.31 14.23 -27.40
C THR A 176 0.70 14.32 -26.26
N CYS A 177 1.43 13.23 -26.00
CA CYS A 177 2.39 13.06 -24.93
C CYS A 177 3.61 12.24 -25.42
N PRO A 178 4.44 12.79 -26.32
CA PRO A 178 5.56 12.04 -26.86
C PRO A 178 6.57 11.64 -25.77
N LYS A 179 7.10 10.42 -25.90
CA LYS A 179 8.13 9.86 -25.00
C LYS A 179 9.47 10.58 -25.13
N LYS A 180 9.88 10.86 -26.37
CA LYS A 180 11.14 11.55 -26.68
C LYS A 180 10.85 13.05 -26.72
N VAL A 181 11.38 13.78 -25.75
CA VAL A 181 11.32 15.23 -25.69
C VAL A 181 12.73 15.74 -25.40
N ASN A 182 13.12 16.85 -26.02
CA ASN A 182 14.39 17.51 -25.74
C ASN A 182 14.30 18.15 -24.34
N ARG A 183 14.92 17.50 -23.36
CA ARG A 183 14.90 17.95 -21.96
C ARG A 183 15.75 19.20 -21.80
N TYR A 184 15.19 20.21 -21.15
CA TYR A 184 15.93 21.38 -20.66
C TYR A 184 15.59 21.61 -19.19
N TYR A 185 16.51 22.21 -18.46
CA TYR A 185 16.46 22.30 -17.00
C TYR A 185 16.26 23.74 -16.57
N LEU A 186 15.32 23.97 -15.66
CA LEU A 186 15.12 25.29 -15.07
C LEU A 186 16.34 25.65 -14.21
N ASN A 187 16.90 26.85 -14.41
CA ASN A 187 17.99 27.44 -13.61
C ASN A 187 19.11 26.46 -13.21
N GLY A 188 19.64 25.71 -14.17
CA GLY A 188 20.89 24.95 -13.98
C GLY A 188 20.76 23.62 -13.22
N ALA A 189 19.57 23.04 -13.07
CA ALA A 189 19.48 21.63 -12.66
C ALA A 189 20.40 20.78 -13.56
N THR A 190 21.32 20.06 -12.92
CA THR A 190 22.59 19.66 -13.53
C THR A 190 22.41 18.82 -14.79
N LYS A 191 23.02 19.28 -15.89
CA LYS A 191 23.20 18.46 -17.10
C LYS A 191 23.82 17.10 -16.74
N PRO A 192 23.54 16.02 -17.49
CA PRO A 192 24.17 14.72 -17.26
C PRO A 192 25.70 14.81 -17.17
N GLY A 193 26.26 14.32 -16.05
CA GLY A 193 27.70 14.13 -15.87
C GLY A 193 28.43 15.16 -15.00
N MET A 194 27.75 16.13 -14.38
CA MET A 194 28.39 17.06 -13.43
C MET A 194 28.11 16.61 -11.98
N PRO A 195 29.13 16.53 -11.11
CA PRO A 195 28.90 16.30 -9.68
C PRO A 195 28.03 17.42 -9.11
N GLU A 196 27.18 17.07 -8.15
CA GLU A 196 26.39 18.02 -7.38
C GLU A 196 27.31 19.11 -6.84
N ALA A 197 27.08 20.36 -7.24
CA ALA A 197 27.87 21.47 -6.72
C ALA A 197 27.69 21.48 -5.20
N PRO A 198 28.77 21.49 -4.39
CA PRO A 198 28.63 21.63 -2.95
C PRO A 198 27.83 22.90 -2.69
N ARG A 199 26.72 22.79 -1.95
CA ARG A 199 25.95 23.99 -1.56
C ARG A 199 26.92 24.95 -0.87
N PRO A 200 26.96 26.24 -1.26
CA PRO A 200 27.82 27.19 -0.58
C PRO A 200 27.40 27.23 0.89
N PRO A 201 28.35 27.20 1.85
CA PRO A 201 28.01 27.36 3.25
C PRO A 201 27.33 28.72 3.45
N VAL A 202 26.18 28.72 4.14
CA VAL A 202 25.51 29.96 4.51
C VAL A 202 26.35 30.62 5.60
N VAL A 203 26.95 31.77 5.27
CA VAL A 203 27.68 32.58 6.25
C VAL A 203 26.71 33.58 6.85
N GLN A 204 26.28 33.32 8.09
CA GLN A 204 25.56 34.29 8.91
C GLN A 204 26.47 34.67 10.09
N ASN A 205 26.75 35.97 10.22
CA ASN A 205 27.59 36.54 11.30
C ASN A 205 28.97 35.87 11.47
N GLY A 206 29.61 35.48 10.36
CA GLY A 206 31.00 35.02 10.37
C GLY A 206 31.23 33.59 10.88
N VAL A 207 30.18 32.79 11.07
CA VAL A 207 30.29 31.37 11.47
C VAL A 207 29.74 30.47 10.36
N VAL A 208 30.54 29.49 9.94
CA VAL A 208 30.13 28.45 8.99
C VAL A 208 29.30 27.41 9.76
N ARG A 209 28.01 27.25 9.44
CA ARG A 209 27.16 26.16 9.96
C ARG A 209 26.73 25.27 8.80
N GLU A 210 26.68 23.96 9.05
CA GLU A 210 25.93 23.03 8.19
C GLU A 210 24.44 23.41 8.27
N ALA A 211 23.72 23.29 7.15
CA ALA A 211 22.31 23.66 7.06
C ALA A 211 21.47 22.77 7.99
N ASP A 212 21.23 23.22 9.21
CA ASP A 212 20.22 22.65 10.09
C ASP A 212 18.84 22.86 9.44
N SER A 213 18.11 21.76 9.28
CA SER A 213 16.70 21.71 8.89
C SER A 213 15.79 22.21 10.00
N SER A 214 16.02 23.42 10.51
CA SER A 214 15.09 24.11 11.38
C SER A 214 14.11 24.92 10.53
N GLY A 215 12.93 24.34 10.28
CA GLY A 215 11.83 24.97 9.56
C GLY A 215 11.50 26.36 10.10
N GLY A 216 11.74 27.36 9.25
CA GLY A 216 11.25 28.72 9.40
C GLY A 216 10.13 28.96 8.38
N MET A 217 9.16 29.79 8.76
CA MET A 217 7.93 30.11 8.03
C MET A 217 8.16 30.96 6.76
N GLU A 218 9.17 30.62 5.96
CA GLU A 218 9.51 31.30 4.69
C GLU A 218 9.31 30.40 3.45
N ASP A 219 8.96 29.12 3.65
CA ASP A 219 8.88 28.08 2.61
C ASP A 219 7.58 28.10 1.76
N ASP A 220 6.64 29.01 2.06
CA ASP A 220 5.31 29.03 1.44
C ASP A 220 5.15 30.16 0.37
N MET A 221 6.14 31.05 0.17
CA MET A 221 6.02 32.14 -0.81
C MET A 221 6.35 31.68 -2.24
N VAL A 222 5.47 32.00 -3.20
CA VAL A 222 5.68 31.68 -4.62
C VAL A 222 6.82 32.52 -5.24
N ASP A 223 7.80 31.84 -5.82
CA ASP A 223 8.85 32.46 -6.63
C ASP A 223 8.28 32.82 -8.02
N GLN A 224 8.22 34.11 -8.32
CA GLN A 224 7.59 34.63 -9.53
C GLN A 224 8.32 34.23 -10.82
N ASP A 225 9.65 34.09 -10.78
CA ASP A 225 10.43 33.69 -11.96
C ASP A 225 10.18 32.21 -12.27
N ILE A 226 10.24 31.36 -11.24
CA ILE A 226 9.95 29.93 -11.37
C ILE A 226 8.49 29.71 -11.80
N PHE A 227 7.55 30.42 -11.17
CA PHE A 227 6.14 30.37 -11.53
C PHE A 227 5.92 30.77 -12.99
N GLY A 228 6.57 31.83 -13.47
CA GLY A 228 6.49 32.27 -14.87
C GLY A 228 6.85 31.15 -15.86
N HIS A 229 8.00 30.50 -15.65
CA HIS A 229 8.44 29.39 -16.50
C HIS A 229 7.49 28.17 -16.45
N LEU A 230 6.91 27.87 -15.28
CA LEU A 230 5.91 26.80 -15.16
C LEU A 230 4.59 27.19 -15.84
N ALA A 231 4.13 28.43 -15.68
CA ALA A 231 2.90 28.95 -16.27
C ALA A 231 2.92 28.88 -17.81
N GLU A 232 4.08 29.15 -18.43
CA GLU A 232 4.28 29.05 -19.88
C GLU A 232 3.98 27.65 -20.44
N VAL A 233 4.30 26.59 -19.69
CA VAL A 233 4.10 25.20 -20.16
C VAL A 233 2.72 24.63 -19.83
N ILE A 234 1.97 25.25 -18.90
CA ILE A 234 0.66 24.73 -18.47
C ILE A 234 -0.40 24.85 -19.55
N THR A 235 -0.56 26.02 -20.19
CA THR A 235 -1.60 26.22 -21.21
C THR A 235 -1.47 25.22 -22.37
N PRO A 236 -0.29 25.03 -22.98
CA PRO A 236 -0.09 23.98 -23.97
C PRO A 236 -0.34 22.56 -23.44
N ALA A 237 0.01 22.28 -22.18
CA ALA A 237 -0.25 20.99 -21.55
C ALA A 237 -1.75 20.70 -21.43
N ILE A 238 -2.56 21.67 -20.99
CA ILE A 238 -4.02 21.58 -20.91
C ILE A 238 -4.60 21.27 -22.29
N ILE A 239 -4.19 22.02 -23.32
CA ILE A 239 -4.65 21.81 -24.70
C ILE A 239 -4.37 20.37 -25.14
N LYS A 240 -3.18 19.83 -24.85
CA LYS A 240 -2.85 18.43 -25.16
C LYS A 240 -3.63 17.40 -24.33
N VAL A 241 -4.12 17.75 -23.14
CA VAL A 241 -5.05 16.87 -22.39
C VAL A 241 -6.42 16.87 -23.08
N VAL A 242 -6.92 18.04 -23.49
CA VAL A 242 -8.20 18.16 -24.20
C VAL A 242 -8.16 17.44 -25.55
N GLU A 243 -7.08 17.62 -26.33
CA GLU A 243 -6.88 16.89 -27.58
C GLU A 243 -6.87 15.37 -27.36
N PHE A 244 -6.19 14.88 -26.32
CA PHE A 244 -6.18 13.46 -25.98
C PHE A 244 -7.58 12.95 -25.64
N ALA A 245 -8.30 13.64 -24.76
CA ALA A 245 -9.65 13.26 -24.35
C ALA A 245 -10.61 13.14 -25.55
N LYS A 246 -10.56 14.11 -26.48
CA LYS A 246 -11.39 14.10 -27.71
C LYS A 246 -11.10 12.91 -28.64
N GLN A 247 -9.93 12.28 -28.53
CA GLN A 247 -9.58 11.11 -29.34
C GLN A 247 -9.89 9.78 -28.65
N ILE A 248 -10.30 9.79 -27.37
CA ILE A 248 -10.76 8.58 -26.68
C ILE A 248 -12.06 8.09 -27.35
N PRO A 249 -12.13 6.82 -27.81
CA PRO A 249 -13.32 6.31 -28.47
C PRO A 249 -14.57 6.42 -27.59
N GLY A 250 -15.58 7.16 -28.09
CA GLY A 250 -16.85 7.37 -27.38
C GLY A 250 -16.94 8.69 -26.60
N PHE A 251 -15.81 9.36 -26.29
CA PHE A 251 -15.82 10.58 -25.50
C PHE A 251 -16.60 11.73 -26.16
N THR A 252 -16.39 11.95 -27.47
CA THR A 252 -17.07 13.02 -28.22
C THR A 252 -18.56 12.78 -28.44
N LYS A 253 -19.07 11.58 -28.10
CA LYS A 253 -20.50 11.25 -28.12
C LYS A 253 -21.22 11.64 -26.84
N LEU A 254 -20.49 11.96 -25.77
CA LEU A 254 -21.07 12.49 -24.54
C LEU A 254 -21.64 13.90 -24.79
N VAL A 255 -22.56 14.33 -23.94
CA VAL A 255 -23.12 15.69 -24.00
C VAL A 255 -21.99 16.72 -23.79
N PRO A 256 -21.96 17.85 -24.52
CA PRO A 256 -20.88 18.83 -24.40
C PRO A 256 -20.61 19.33 -22.98
N ASP A 257 -21.66 19.57 -22.19
CA ASP A 257 -21.54 20.00 -20.79
C ASP A 257 -20.80 18.95 -19.95
N ASP A 258 -21.10 17.66 -20.15
CA ASP A 258 -20.42 16.55 -19.47
C ASP A 258 -18.97 16.41 -19.92
N GLN A 259 -18.66 16.63 -21.20
CA GLN A 259 -17.28 16.66 -21.68
C GLN A 259 -16.47 17.76 -20.96
N VAL A 260 -17.06 18.94 -20.77
CA VAL A 260 -16.43 20.04 -20.03
C VAL A 260 -16.26 19.68 -18.55
N ALA A 261 -17.29 19.14 -17.91
CA ALA A 261 -17.23 18.72 -16.52
C ALA A 261 -16.13 17.67 -16.28
N LEU A 262 -16.05 16.65 -17.12
CA LEU A 262 -15.00 15.63 -17.07
C LEU A 262 -13.60 16.26 -17.24
N LEU A 263 -13.41 17.10 -18.24
CA LEU A 263 -12.14 17.76 -18.52
C LEU A 263 -11.66 18.64 -17.36
N LYS A 264 -12.54 19.47 -16.79
CA LYS A 264 -12.19 20.33 -15.64
C LYS A 264 -11.73 19.51 -14.44
N ASN A 265 -12.38 18.39 -14.18
CA ASN A 265 -12.06 17.55 -13.03
C ASN A 265 -10.83 16.63 -13.24
N CYS A 266 -10.56 16.16 -14.46
CA CYS A 266 -9.47 15.21 -14.72
C CYS A 266 -8.16 15.88 -15.14
N CYS A 267 -8.18 17.15 -15.56
CA CYS A 267 -7.04 17.77 -16.24
C CYS A 267 -5.77 17.74 -15.39
N PHE A 268 -5.86 18.13 -14.12
CA PHE A 268 -4.72 18.10 -13.21
C PHE A 268 -4.18 16.68 -13.00
N GLU A 269 -5.07 15.70 -12.79
CA GLU A 269 -4.69 14.30 -12.60
C GLU A 269 -3.93 13.73 -13.81
N VAL A 270 -4.40 14.02 -15.03
CA VAL A 270 -3.73 13.62 -16.27
C VAL A 270 -2.37 14.33 -16.41
N MET A 271 -2.27 15.61 -16.05
CA MET A 271 -0.98 16.32 -16.06
C MET A 271 0.02 15.74 -15.06
N CYS A 272 -0.42 15.42 -13.83
CA CYS A 272 0.40 14.72 -12.84
C CYS A 272 0.87 13.36 -13.36
N LEU A 273 -0.04 12.56 -13.95
CA LEU A 273 0.30 11.28 -14.55
C LEU A 273 1.34 11.42 -15.67
N ARG A 274 1.20 12.42 -16.56
CA ARG A 274 2.15 12.71 -17.65
C ARG A 274 3.53 13.14 -17.13
N ALA A 275 3.58 13.90 -16.04
CA ALA A 275 4.84 14.30 -15.42
C ALA A 275 5.50 13.10 -14.73
N ALA A 276 4.72 12.32 -13.98
CA ALA A 276 5.15 11.12 -13.27
C ALA A 276 5.65 10.03 -14.22
N SER A 277 5.03 9.85 -15.39
CA SER A 277 5.49 8.89 -16.40
C SER A 277 6.85 9.24 -17.00
N ARG A 278 7.36 10.47 -16.76
CA ARG A 278 8.69 10.94 -17.16
C ARG A 278 9.63 11.16 -15.97
N PHE A 279 9.30 10.60 -14.82
CA PHE A 279 10.10 10.69 -13.61
C PHE A 279 11.47 10.04 -13.78
N ASP A 280 12.52 10.76 -13.42
CA ASP A 280 13.89 10.25 -13.35
C ASP A 280 14.22 9.91 -11.88
N LYS A 281 14.31 8.61 -11.59
CA LYS A 281 14.60 8.10 -10.24
C LYS A 281 15.99 8.47 -9.74
N GLN A 282 16.99 8.58 -10.61
CA GLN A 282 18.36 8.90 -10.19
C GLN A 282 18.48 10.35 -9.74
N ARG A 283 17.79 11.24 -10.45
CA ARG A 283 17.85 12.69 -10.20
C ARG A 283 16.72 13.20 -9.32
N ARG A 284 15.70 12.38 -9.11
CA ARG A 284 14.42 12.77 -8.51
C ARG A 284 13.89 14.05 -9.18
N THR A 285 13.72 13.99 -10.50
CA THR A 285 13.16 15.08 -11.32
C THR A 285 11.97 14.60 -12.14
N ILE A 286 11.03 15.49 -12.42
CA ILE A 286 9.94 15.26 -13.37
C ILE A 286 10.16 16.12 -14.62
N THR A 287 9.71 15.62 -15.77
CA THR A 287 9.68 16.41 -17.01
C THR A 287 8.26 16.73 -17.39
N MET A 288 7.97 18.02 -17.39
CA MET A 288 6.69 18.59 -17.78
C MET A 288 6.59 18.71 -19.30
N PHE A 289 5.49 19.31 -19.76
CA PHE A 289 5.28 19.58 -21.17
C PHE A 289 6.43 20.44 -21.76
N GLY A 290 6.71 20.27 -23.05
CA GLY A 290 7.77 21.01 -23.75
C GLY A 290 9.20 20.52 -23.45
N GLY A 291 9.41 19.71 -22.40
CA GLY A 291 10.73 19.21 -22.02
C GLY A 291 11.32 19.88 -20.77
N LEU A 292 10.58 20.82 -20.17
CA LEU A 292 10.96 21.47 -18.92
C LEU A 292 11.12 20.43 -17.81
N THR A 293 12.34 20.28 -17.31
CA THR A 293 12.71 19.32 -16.27
C THR A 293 13.00 20.07 -14.98
N VAL A 294 12.30 19.67 -13.93
CA VAL A 294 12.27 20.39 -12.65
C VAL A 294 12.49 19.45 -11.47
N THR A 295 13.11 19.99 -10.42
CA THR A 295 13.25 19.34 -9.11
C THR A 295 11.99 19.55 -8.27
N LYS A 296 11.89 18.83 -7.16
CA LYS A 296 10.81 19.01 -6.19
C LYS A 296 10.77 20.45 -5.65
N GLU A 297 11.90 20.98 -5.23
CA GLU A 297 12.00 22.36 -4.72
C GLU A 297 11.51 23.39 -5.75
N GLN A 298 11.86 23.22 -7.03
CA GLN A 298 11.38 24.12 -8.09
C GLN A 298 9.86 24.02 -8.29
N VAL A 299 9.30 22.82 -8.19
CA VAL A 299 7.85 22.63 -8.24
C VAL A 299 7.16 23.27 -7.03
N SER A 300 7.75 23.16 -5.84
CA SER A 300 7.25 23.79 -4.61
C SER A 300 7.21 25.30 -4.75
N LEU A 301 8.35 25.92 -5.07
CA LEU A 301 8.50 27.37 -5.22
C LEU A 301 7.68 27.92 -6.40
N GLY A 302 7.46 27.11 -7.43
CA GLY A 302 6.68 27.47 -8.61
C GLY A 302 5.16 27.40 -8.45
N GLY A 303 4.66 27.40 -7.22
CA GLY A 303 3.23 27.54 -6.91
C GLY A 303 2.51 26.26 -6.51
N LEU A 304 3.13 25.08 -6.60
CA LEU A 304 2.53 23.85 -6.04
C LEU A 304 2.78 23.69 -4.53
N GLY A 305 3.74 24.41 -3.95
CA GLY A 305 4.02 24.41 -2.52
C GLY A 305 4.07 22.99 -1.92
N ARG A 306 3.24 22.77 -0.90
CA ARG A 306 3.15 21.49 -0.17
C ARG A 306 2.71 20.30 -1.02
N LEU A 307 2.15 20.51 -2.22
CA LEU A 307 1.80 19.44 -3.17
C LEU A 307 3.01 18.84 -3.88
N ALA A 308 4.16 19.52 -3.87
CA ALA A 308 5.34 19.04 -4.55
C ALA A 308 5.79 17.67 -4.01
N GLU A 309 5.84 17.49 -2.68
CA GLU A 309 6.25 16.21 -2.09
C GLU A 309 5.27 15.06 -2.46
N PRO A 310 3.95 15.17 -2.22
CA PRO A 310 2.98 14.15 -2.65
C PRO A 310 3.03 13.82 -4.15
N LEU A 311 3.28 14.80 -5.02
CA LEU A 311 3.42 14.57 -6.47
C LEU A 311 4.64 13.70 -6.78
N PHE A 312 5.77 13.95 -6.11
CA PHE A 312 6.99 13.17 -6.28
C PHE A 312 6.88 11.78 -5.66
N GLU A 313 6.23 11.63 -4.50
CA GLU A 313 5.91 10.32 -3.92
C GLU A 313 5.00 9.50 -4.85
N PHE A 314 3.99 10.14 -5.46
CA PHE A 314 3.16 9.51 -6.48
C PHE A 314 4.01 9.04 -7.67
N ALA A 315 4.90 9.90 -8.18
CA ALA A 315 5.76 9.57 -9.31
C ALA A 315 6.72 8.40 -9.01
N GLU A 316 7.31 8.38 -7.82
CA GLU A 316 8.12 7.26 -7.35
C GLU A 316 7.30 5.96 -7.26
N GLY A 317 6.12 6.02 -6.64
CA GLY A 317 5.21 4.88 -6.52
C GLY A 317 4.74 4.35 -7.88
N LEU A 318 4.49 5.24 -8.85
CA LEU A 318 4.13 4.86 -10.22
C LEU A 318 5.30 4.17 -10.93
N SER A 319 6.53 4.68 -10.75
CA SER A 319 7.73 4.12 -11.38
C SER A 319 8.01 2.66 -10.97
N GLN A 320 7.61 2.29 -9.74
CA GLN A 320 7.75 0.92 -9.21
C GLN A 320 6.81 -0.08 -9.87
N LEU A 321 5.74 0.39 -10.53
CA LEU A 321 4.82 -0.48 -11.27
C LEU A 321 5.37 -0.85 -12.66
N HIS A 322 6.39 -0.15 -13.14
CA HIS A 322 7.01 -0.38 -14.46
C HIS A 322 5.98 -0.43 -15.60
N LEU A 323 5.03 0.50 -15.58
CA LEU A 323 4.01 0.64 -16.60
C LEU A 323 4.64 1.07 -17.94
N ASP A 324 4.22 0.45 -19.04
CA ASP A 324 4.56 0.90 -20.38
C ASP A 324 3.64 2.06 -20.85
N ASP A 325 3.87 2.58 -22.06
CA ASP A 325 3.07 3.71 -22.58
C ASP A 325 1.61 3.37 -22.74
N THR A 326 1.31 2.13 -23.13
CA THR A 326 -0.07 1.67 -23.33
C THR A 326 -0.77 1.61 -21.98
N GLU A 327 -0.10 1.05 -20.98
CA GLU A 327 -0.61 0.94 -19.62
C GLU A 327 -0.83 2.34 -19.00
N VAL A 328 0.07 3.31 -19.22
CA VAL A 328 -0.11 4.70 -18.77
C VAL A 328 -1.23 5.41 -19.57
N ALA A 329 -1.32 5.21 -20.88
CA ALA A 329 -2.34 5.80 -21.73
C ALA A 329 -3.75 5.35 -21.32
N LEU A 330 -3.93 4.06 -21.04
CA LEU A 330 -5.20 3.49 -20.58
C LEU A 330 -5.57 4.00 -19.18
N LEU A 331 -4.59 4.17 -18.28
CA LEU A 331 -4.82 4.82 -16.99
C LEU A 331 -5.26 6.28 -17.19
N ALA A 332 -4.62 7.03 -18.09
CA ALA A 332 -5.04 8.39 -18.42
C ALA A 332 -6.45 8.46 -18.98
N ALA A 333 -6.81 7.54 -19.90
CA ALA A 333 -8.16 7.46 -20.44
C ALA A 333 -9.20 7.15 -19.34
N LEU A 334 -8.88 6.23 -18.42
CA LEU A 334 -9.72 5.92 -17.26
C LEU A 334 -9.92 7.16 -16.36
N LEU A 335 -8.90 7.99 -16.14
CA LEU A 335 -9.01 9.23 -15.36
C LEU A 335 -9.95 10.26 -16.03
N VAL A 336 -9.92 10.33 -17.36
CA VAL A 336 -10.78 11.24 -18.16
C VAL A 336 -12.25 10.86 -18.05
N VAL A 337 -12.57 9.56 -18.07
CA VAL A 337 -13.97 9.07 -18.03
C VAL A 337 -14.41 8.63 -16.64
N ALA A 338 -13.66 9.00 -15.60
CA ALA A 338 -14.02 8.61 -14.24
C ALA A 338 -15.22 9.41 -13.73
N ASP A 339 -15.94 8.86 -12.75
CA ASP A 339 -17.07 9.52 -12.10
C ASP A 339 -16.69 10.88 -11.45
N ARG A 340 -17.47 11.94 -11.72
CA ARG A 340 -17.20 13.33 -11.33
C ARG A 340 -18.46 14.11 -10.97
N PRO A 341 -18.35 15.11 -10.06
CA PRO A 341 -19.44 16.05 -9.82
C PRO A 341 -19.70 16.95 -11.04
N GLY A 342 -20.96 17.34 -11.24
CA GLY A 342 -21.37 18.28 -12.29
C GLY A 342 -21.77 17.63 -13.62
N VAL A 343 -21.75 16.30 -13.70
CA VAL A 343 -22.24 15.52 -14.84
C VAL A 343 -23.78 15.47 -14.83
N GLN A 344 -24.37 15.52 -16.02
CA GLN A 344 -25.80 15.42 -16.29
C GLN A 344 -26.22 13.98 -16.63
N ASP A 345 -25.52 13.30 -17.55
CA ASP A 345 -25.84 11.91 -17.97
C ASP A 345 -24.82 10.91 -17.42
N GLN A 346 -24.98 10.56 -16.13
CA GLN A 346 -24.12 9.61 -15.44
C GLN A 346 -24.12 8.22 -16.12
N GLU A 347 -25.26 7.76 -16.63
CA GLU A 347 -25.39 6.42 -17.21
C GLU A 347 -24.50 6.27 -18.47
N SER A 348 -24.43 7.31 -19.30
CA SER A 348 -23.54 7.31 -20.47
C SER A 348 -22.06 7.34 -20.10
N ILE A 349 -21.70 8.04 -19.02
CA ILE A 349 -20.32 8.05 -18.52
C ILE A 349 -19.94 6.69 -17.94
N ASP A 350 -20.79 6.11 -17.09
CA ASP A 350 -20.57 4.79 -16.49
C ASP A 350 -20.38 3.73 -17.58
N ARG A 351 -21.21 3.75 -18.64
CA ARG A 351 -21.05 2.86 -19.80
C ARG A 351 -19.71 3.04 -20.49
N LEU A 352 -19.27 4.28 -20.70
CA LEU A 352 -17.98 4.56 -21.34
C LEU A 352 -16.82 4.14 -20.43
N GLN A 353 -16.93 4.40 -19.13
CA GLN A 353 -15.96 4.01 -18.12
C GLN A 353 -15.80 2.48 -18.07
N ASP A 354 -16.91 1.74 -18.04
CA ASP A 354 -16.92 0.27 -18.04
C ASP A 354 -16.22 -0.31 -19.27
N ILE A 355 -16.44 0.29 -20.44
CA ILE A 355 -15.79 -0.10 -21.69
C ILE A 355 -14.26 0.07 -21.57
N ILE A 356 -13.79 1.23 -21.10
CA ILE A 356 -12.35 1.51 -20.97
C ILE A 356 -11.72 0.65 -19.86
N LEU A 357 -12.39 0.53 -18.70
CA LEU A 357 -11.93 -0.24 -17.56
C LEU A 357 -11.79 -1.73 -17.93
N THR A 358 -12.77 -2.28 -18.66
CA THR A 358 -12.75 -3.67 -19.12
C THR A 358 -11.61 -3.92 -20.10
N ALA A 359 -11.46 -3.06 -21.12
CA ALA A 359 -10.36 -3.17 -22.08
C ALA A 359 -9.00 -3.10 -21.39
N TYR A 360 -8.84 -2.18 -20.42
CA TYR A 360 -7.59 -2.04 -19.68
C TYR A 360 -7.29 -3.25 -18.78
N LYS A 361 -8.29 -3.74 -18.04
CA LYS A 361 -8.14 -4.94 -17.21
C LYS A 361 -7.78 -6.17 -18.05
N ASN A 362 -8.44 -6.35 -19.19
CA ASN A 362 -8.15 -7.44 -20.13
C ASN A 362 -6.73 -7.31 -20.68
N TYR A 363 -6.30 -6.11 -21.05
CA TYR A 363 -4.94 -5.83 -21.52
C TYR A 363 -3.89 -6.19 -20.46
N ILE A 364 -4.01 -5.68 -19.23
CA ILE A 364 -3.07 -5.98 -18.13
C ILE A 364 -3.03 -7.47 -17.84
N THR A 365 -4.19 -8.13 -17.80
CA THR A 365 -4.29 -9.56 -17.50
C THR A 365 -3.60 -10.41 -18.58
N ARG A 366 -3.70 -9.98 -19.85
CA ARG A 366 -3.06 -10.62 -21.00
C ARG A 366 -1.54 -10.37 -21.04
N GLN A 367 -1.09 -9.14 -20.79
CA GLN A 367 0.33 -8.77 -20.89
C GLN A 367 1.15 -9.19 -19.67
N ARG A 368 0.55 -9.18 -18.48
CA ARG A 368 1.22 -9.47 -17.20
C ARG A 368 0.59 -10.66 -16.46
N PRO A 369 0.51 -11.86 -17.07
CA PRO A 369 -0.09 -13.04 -16.46
C PRO A 369 0.75 -13.65 -15.33
N HIS A 370 1.77 -12.99 -14.82
CA HIS A 370 2.47 -13.42 -13.59
C HIS A 370 2.30 -12.41 -12.44
N GLN A 371 1.60 -11.30 -12.68
CA GLN A 371 1.42 -10.23 -11.69
C GLN A 371 -0.08 -9.91 -11.46
N PRO A 372 -0.87 -10.83 -10.89
CA PRO A 372 -2.31 -10.65 -10.73
C PRO A 372 -2.70 -9.48 -9.81
N VAL A 373 -1.82 -9.11 -8.87
CA VAL A 373 -2.03 -7.99 -7.93
C VAL A 373 -1.79 -6.63 -8.59
N LEU A 374 -1.13 -6.59 -9.76
CA LEU A 374 -0.80 -5.34 -10.47
C LEU A 374 -2.04 -4.50 -10.77
N TRP A 375 -3.14 -5.14 -11.20
CA TRP A 375 -4.40 -4.45 -11.46
C TRP A 375 -4.90 -3.64 -10.25
N GLY A 376 -4.91 -4.27 -9.07
CA GLY A 376 -5.29 -3.58 -7.83
C GLY A 376 -4.35 -2.42 -7.51
N LYS A 377 -3.03 -2.60 -7.70
CA LYS A 377 -2.03 -1.53 -7.48
C LYS A 377 -2.22 -0.34 -8.44
N ILE A 378 -2.57 -0.60 -9.70
CA ILE A 378 -2.89 0.44 -10.68
C ILE A 378 -4.12 1.23 -10.25
N LEU A 379 -5.19 0.56 -9.80
CA LEU A 379 -6.39 1.26 -9.32
C LEU A 379 -6.13 2.12 -8.08
N MET A 380 -5.21 1.71 -7.20
CA MET A 380 -4.80 2.56 -6.07
C MET A 380 -4.12 3.86 -6.52
N LYS A 381 -3.43 3.86 -7.66
CA LYS A 381 -2.84 5.11 -8.22
C LYS A 381 -3.91 6.12 -8.66
N VAL A 382 -5.11 5.67 -9.03
CA VAL A 382 -6.25 6.58 -9.26
C VAL A 382 -6.66 7.28 -7.97
N THR A 383 -6.63 6.56 -6.84
CA THR A 383 -6.96 7.13 -5.52
C THR A 383 -5.93 8.18 -5.10
N ASP A 384 -4.64 7.91 -5.32
CA ASP A 384 -3.56 8.87 -5.06
C ASP A 384 -3.74 10.17 -5.87
N LEU A 385 -4.07 10.04 -7.17
CA LEU A 385 -4.32 11.20 -8.04
C LEU A 385 -5.55 12.02 -7.62
N ARG A 386 -6.61 11.36 -7.14
CA ARG A 386 -7.79 12.05 -6.60
C ARG A 386 -7.42 12.90 -5.37
N ALA A 387 -6.60 12.36 -4.47
CA ALA A 387 -6.11 13.11 -3.30
C ALA A 387 -5.28 14.33 -3.73
N LEU A 388 -4.36 14.15 -4.70
CA LEU A 388 -3.60 15.25 -5.30
C LEU A 388 -4.50 16.33 -5.91
N SER A 389 -5.55 15.93 -6.63
CA SER A 389 -6.49 16.86 -7.28
C SER A 389 -7.28 17.70 -6.29
N VAL A 390 -7.75 17.09 -5.20
CA VAL A 390 -8.46 17.81 -4.12
C VAL A 390 -7.54 18.85 -3.47
N ALA A 391 -6.32 18.47 -3.12
CA ALA A 391 -5.38 19.39 -2.49
C ALA A 391 -4.88 20.47 -3.47
N HIS A 392 -4.82 20.18 -4.78
CA HIS A 392 -4.56 21.18 -5.83
C HIS A 392 -5.63 22.28 -5.89
N ALA A 393 -6.90 21.94 -5.73
CA ALA A 393 -7.98 22.94 -5.74
C ALA A 393 -7.84 23.97 -4.59
N GLU A 394 -7.24 23.58 -3.46
CA GLU A 394 -6.89 24.50 -2.36
C GLU A 394 -5.68 25.36 -2.73
N GLN A 395 -4.65 24.76 -3.33
CA GLN A 395 -3.42 25.46 -3.71
C GLN A 395 -3.65 26.53 -4.79
N VAL A 396 -4.56 26.31 -5.73
CA VAL A 396 -4.94 27.31 -6.75
C VAL A 396 -5.43 28.62 -6.11
N LYS A 397 -6.12 28.54 -4.96
CA LYS A 397 -6.59 29.74 -4.23
C LYS A 397 -5.44 30.53 -3.64
N LEU A 398 -4.42 29.86 -3.11
CA LEU A 398 -3.23 30.49 -2.54
C LEU A 398 -2.39 31.17 -3.63
N VAL A 399 -2.14 30.46 -4.73
CA VAL A 399 -1.43 31.01 -5.90
C VAL A 399 -2.13 32.28 -6.41
N LYS A 400 -3.46 32.33 -6.42
CA LYS A 400 -4.22 33.52 -6.83
C LYS A 400 -4.05 34.72 -5.88
N MET A 401 -3.83 34.47 -4.59
CA MET A 401 -3.61 35.53 -3.59
C MET A 401 -2.17 36.03 -3.58
N GLU A 402 -1.20 35.14 -3.81
CA GLU A 402 0.23 35.40 -3.66
C GLU A 402 0.93 35.78 -4.98
N CYS A 403 0.41 35.35 -6.12
CA CYS A 403 0.98 35.70 -7.41
C CYS A 403 0.60 37.11 -7.84
N THR A 404 1.62 37.94 -8.05
CA THR A 404 1.48 39.24 -8.71
C THR A 404 1.53 39.14 -10.24
N SER A 405 2.01 38.01 -10.75
CA SER A 405 2.12 37.72 -12.19
C SER A 405 0.77 37.29 -12.77
N ASP A 406 0.54 37.62 -14.05
CA ASP A 406 -0.70 37.23 -14.74
C ASP A 406 -0.81 35.70 -14.84
N ILE A 407 -1.85 35.15 -14.20
CA ILE A 407 -2.18 33.73 -14.30
C ILE A 407 -2.83 33.46 -15.66
N PRO A 408 -2.42 32.42 -16.42
CA PRO A 408 -3.00 32.14 -17.72
C PRO A 408 -4.54 31.97 -17.67
N PRO A 409 -5.32 32.61 -18.58
CA PRO A 409 -6.79 32.54 -18.52
C PRO A 409 -7.34 31.12 -18.60
N LEU A 410 -6.75 30.26 -19.44
CA LEU A 410 -7.17 28.87 -19.57
C LEU A 410 -6.90 28.07 -18.28
N PHE A 411 -5.86 28.42 -17.52
CA PHE A 411 -5.59 27.81 -16.22
C PHE A 411 -6.73 28.11 -15.24
N LEU A 412 -7.15 29.38 -15.17
CA LEU A 412 -8.27 29.79 -14.32
C LEU A 412 -9.57 29.13 -14.78
N GLU A 413 -9.87 29.12 -16.08
CA GLU A 413 -11.08 28.47 -16.60
C GLU A 413 -11.18 26.98 -16.22
N MET A 414 -10.04 26.29 -16.24
CA MET A 414 -9.95 24.84 -15.97
C MET A 414 -9.96 24.50 -14.48
N PHE A 415 -9.30 25.30 -13.64
CA PHE A 415 -9.05 24.93 -12.24
C PHE A 415 -9.73 25.83 -11.21
N GLU A 416 -10.25 26.98 -11.61
CA GLU A 416 -11.07 27.80 -10.73
C GLU A 416 -12.47 27.19 -10.64
N SER A 417 -12.90 26.93 -9.40
CA SER A 417 -14.27 26.48 -9.16
C SER A 417 -15.22 27.57 -9.62
N SER A 418 -16.10 27.24 -10.57
CA SER A 418 -17.24 28.08 -10.92
C SER A 418 -18.14 28.12 -9.69
N SER A 419 -17.98 29.13 -8.84
CA SER A 419 -18.98 29.39 -7.81
C SER A 419 -20.31 29.58 -8.54
N PRO A 420 -21.37 28.81 -8.22
CA PRO A 420 -22.69 29.21 -8.66
C PRO A 420 -22.94 30.59 -8.04
N LEU A 421 -23.23 31.56 -8.90
CA LEU A 421 -23.70 32.90 -8.55
C LEU A 421 -24.95 32.79 -7.67
N PHE A 422 -24.78 32.52 -6.38
CA PHE A 422 -25.74 32.86 -5.33
C PHE A 422 -25.53 34.32 -4.96
N MET A 423 -25.90 35.21 -5.89
CA MET A 423 -26.42 36.54 -5.58
C MET A 423 -27.39 36.94 -6.70
N LYS A 424 -28.58 36.32 -6.66
CA LYS A 424 -29.82 36.98 -7.07
C LYS A 424 -30.72 37.09 -5.83
N SER A 425 -30.51 38.18 -5.12
CA SER A 425 -31.40 38.86 -4.17
C SER A 425 -30.61 40.11 -3.81
N GLU A 426 -30.99 41.33 -4.18
CA GLU A 426 -32.33 41.94 -4.22
C GLU A 426 -32.52 42.84 -5.45
#